data_AF-A0A6S7LNS4-F1
#
_entry.id   AF-A0A6S7LNS4-F1
#
_cell.length_a   1.000
_cell.length_b   1.000
_cell.length_c   1.000
_cell.angle_alpha   90.00
_cell.angle_beta   90.00
_cell.angle_gamma   90.00
#
_symmetry.space_group_name_H-M   'P 1'
#
loop_
_entity.id
_entity.type
_entity.pdbx_description
1 polymer ?
#
loop_
_entity_poly.entity_id
_entity_poly.type
_entity_poly.pdbx_seq_one_letter_code
_entity_poly.pdbx_strand_id
1 'polypeptide(L)' 'IILSQDSRSGAFASFDGRNRQELHRGDGIRITTSVYPVPCLTREDQITDWFTSLGECLHWNVRQKQKPYSMSC' A
#
# COMPACT_ATOMS: atom_id res chain seq x y z
N ILE A 1 7.21 -17.77 -3.59
CA ILE A 1 8.12 -16.99 -4.48
C ILE A 1 9.52 -17.54 -4.24
N ILE A 2 10.25 -17.96 -5.27
CA ILE A 2 11.60 -18.52 -5.13
C ILE A 2 12.58 -17.66 -5.91
N LEU A 3 13.76 -17.39 -5.36
CA LEU A 3 14.83 -16.73 -6.08
C LEU A 3 15.56 -17.74 -6.97
N SER A 4 15.51 -17.53 -8.29
CA SER A 4 16.15 -18.42 -9.26
C SER A 4 17.65 -18.59 -8.98
N GLN A 5 18.16 -19.81 -9.19
CA GLN A 5 19.57 -20.10 -9.08
C GLN A 5 20.42 -19.30 -10.08
N ASP A 6 19.84 -18.90 -11.21
CA ASP A 6 20.51 -18.13 -12.26
C ASP A 6 20.43 -16.60 -12.05
N SER A 7 19.75 -16.14 -10.99
CA SER A 7 19.53 -14.71 -10.73
C SER A 7 20.84 -13.96 -10.52
N ARG A 8 21.19 -12.99 -11.39
CA ARG A 8 22.49 -12.27 -11.35
C ARG A 8 22.82 -11.63 -10.00
N SER A 9 21.83 -11.22 -9.22
CA SER A 9 21.98 -10.64 -7.88
C SER A 9 21.03 -11.30 -6.87
N GLY A 10 21.32 -11.09 -5.59
CA GLY A 10 20.38 -11.36 -4.49
C GLY A 10 19.13 -10.47 -4.59
N ALA A 11 18.13 -10.81 -3.79
CA ALA A 11 16.90 -10.03 -3.65
C ALA A 11 16.70 -9.63 -2.19
N PHE A 12 15.77 -8.70 -1.93
CA PHE A 12 15.43 -8.31 -0.57
C PHE A 12 13.92 -8.42 -0.35
N ALA A 13 13.54 -8.88 0.82
CA ALA A 13 12.17 -8.85 1.29
C ALA A 13 12.08 -8.01 2.56
N SER A 14 11.04 -7.20 2.67
CA SER A 14 10.71 -6.40 3.86
C SER A 14 9.25 -6.62 4.23
N PHE A 15 8.96 -6.64 5.53
CA PHE A 15 7.62 -6.86 6.07
C PHE A 15 7.12 -5.55 6.67
N ASP A 16 6.02 -5.00 6.14
CA ASP A 16 5.48 -3.68 6.51
C ASP A 16 6.51 -2.53 6.46
N GLY A 17 7.42 -2.59 5.48
CA GLY A 17 8.51 -1.62 5.32
C GLY A 17 9.63 -1.75 6.36
N ARG A 18 9.61 -2.78 7.19
CA ARG A 18 10.61 -3.08 8.22
C ARG A 18 11.28 -4.43 7.95
N ASN A 19 12.27 -4.76 8.80
CA ASN A 19 12.93 -6.07 8.85
C ASN A 19 13.37 -6.56 7.46
N ARG A 20 14.16 -5.74 6.77
CA ARG A 20 14.71 -6.07 5.46
C ARG A 20 15.65 -7.26 5.58
N GLN A 21 15.33 -8.35 4.89
CA GLN A 21 16.10 -9.58 4.83
C GLN A 21 16.62 -9.80 3.41
N GLU A 22 17.88 -10.20 3.30
CA GLU A 22 18.48 -10.58 2.03
C GLU A 22 18.11 -12.03 1.70
N LEU A 23 17.73 -12.26 0.44
CA LEU A 23 17.41 -13.57 -0.12
C LEU A 23 18.55 -13.99 -1.03
N HIS A 24 19.05 -15.20 -0.79
CA HIS A 24 20.04 -15.84 -1.63
C HIS A 24 19.38 -16.72 -2.69
N ARG A 25 20.18 -17.09 -3.70
CA ARG A 25 19.75 -17.96 -4.78
C ARG A 25 19.26 -19.31 -4.20
N GLY A 26 18.09 -19.76 -4.65
CA GLY A 26 17.44 -20.96 -4.14
C GLY A 26 16.51 -20.71 -2.95
N ASP A 27 16.58 -19.54 -2.28
CA ASP A 27 15.68 -19.24 -1.16
C ASP A 27 14.24 -19.05 -1.64
N GLY A 28 13.30 -19.52 -0.81
CA GLY A 28 11.87 -19.46 -1.06
C GLY A 28 11.12 -18.70 0.04
N ILE A 29 10.27 -17.77 -0.36
CA ILE A 29 9.27 -17.14 0.50
C ILE A 29 7.91 -17.81 0.30
N ARG A 30 7.33 -18.28 1.40
CA ARG A 30 5.95 -18.74 1.48
C ARG A 30 5.15 -17.75 2.34
N ILE A 31 4.09 -17.21 1.77
CA ILE A 31 3.19 -16.27 2.46
C ILE A 31 1.90 -17.01 2.77
N THR A 32 1.47 -16.95 4.02
CA THR A 32 0.21 -17.52 4.50
C THR A 32 -0.53 -16.50 5.33
N THR A 33 -1.86 -16.55 5.31
CA THR A 33 -2.68 -15.73 6.20
C THR A 33 -2.47 -16.18 7.65
N SER A 34 -2.26 -15.22 8.56
CA SER A 34 -2.21 -15.48 10.00
C SER A 34 -3.58 -15.94 10.51
N VAL A 35 -3.59 -16.85 11.49
CA VAL A 35 -4.81 -17.21 12.24
C VAL A 35 -5.19 -16.17 13.30
N TYR A 36 -4.30 -15.20 13.55
CA TYR A 36 -4.52 -14.09 14.48
C TYR A 36 -4.57 -12.78 13.68
N PRO A 37 -5.76 -12.35 13.22
CA PRO A 37 -5.91 -11.06 12.57
C PRO A 37 -5.74 -9.92 13.58
N VAL A 38 -5.22 -8.78 13.12
CA VAL A 38 -5.22 -7.55 13.92
C VAL A 38 -6.62 -6.95 13.87
N PRO A 39 -7.30 -6.72 15.01
CA PRO A 39 -8.63 -6.13 15.01
C PRO A 39 -8.57 -4.67 14.56
N CYS A 40 -9.33 -4.33 13.53
CA CYS A 40 -9.46 -2.95 13.05
C CYS A 40 -10.77 -2.36 13.56
N LEU A 41 -10.69 -1.37 14.45
CA LEU A 41 -11.86 -0.63 14.95
C LEU A 41 -12.31 0.40 13.92
N THR A 42 -13.63 0.55 13.77
CA THR A 42 -14.26 1.50 12.84
C THR A 42 -15.26 2.37 13.61
N ARG A 43 -15.53 3.57 13.10
CA ARG A 43 -16.42 4.56 13.70
C ARG A 43 -17.88 4.25 13.40
N GLU A 44 -18.21 3.86 12.16
CA GLU A 44 -19.57 3.51 11.73
C GLU A 44 -19.63 2.10 11.15
N ASP A 45 -19.11 1.93 9.93
CA ASP A 45 -18.97 0.63 9.28
C ASP A 45 -17.68 0.59 8.46
N GLN A 46 -17.13 -0.62 8.30
CA GLN A 46 -15.85 -0.82 7.64
C GLN A 46 -15.81 -0.31 6.20
N ILE A 47 -16.93 -0.41 5.48
CA ILE A 47 -16.99 -0.05 4.07
C ILE A 47 -17.03 1.47 3.94
N THR A 48 -17.92 2.14 4.66
CA THR A 48 -18.04 3.61 4.64
C THR A 48 -16.78 4.29 5.15
N ASP A 49 -16.18 3.81 6.24
CA ASP A 49 -14.94 4.41 6.77
C ASP A 49 -13.77 4.24 5.78
N TRP A 50 -13.70 3.09 5.09
CA TRP A 50 -12.69 2.85 4.06
C TRP A 50 -12.87 3.77 2.86
N PHE A 51 -14.10 3.88 2.31
CA PHE A 51 -14.38 4.76 1.17
C PHE A 51 -14.18 6.23 1.50
N THR A 52 -14.58 6.67 2.70
CA THR A 52 -14.38 8.05 3.18
C THR A 52 -12.89 8.38 3.25
N SER A 53 -12.11 7.51 3.90
CA SER A 53 -10.64 7.66 4.00
C SER A 53 -9.96 7.70 2.64
N LEU A 54 -10.42 6.88 1.69
CA LEU A 54 -9.89 6.84 0.32
C LEU A 54 -10.18 8.15 -0.43
N GLY A 55 -11.41 8.67 -0.32
CA GLY A 55 -11.82 9.92 -0.93
C GLY A 55 -11.03 11.12 -0.42
N GLU A 56 -10.83 11.20 0.89
CA GLU A 56 -10.04 12.25 1.56
C GLU A 56 -8.55 12.17 1.25
N CYS A 57 -7.98 10.98 1.08
CA CYS A 57 -6.56 10.84 0.81
C CYS A 57 -6.21 11.18 -0.65
N LEU A 58 -7.00 10.66 -1.60
CA LEU A 58 -6.62 10.66 -3.01
C LEU A 58 -7.32 11.74 -3.84
N HIS A 59 -8.45 12.28 -3.38
CA HIS A 59 -9.20 13.36 -4.04
C HIS A 59 -9.55 13.12 -5.53
N TRP A 60 -9.59 11.86 -5.98
CA TRP A 60 -9.60 11.50 -7.42
C TRP A 60 -10.77 12.07 -8.23
N ASN A 61 -11.89 12.43 -7.60
CA ASN A 61 -13.07 12.98 -8.28
C ASN A 61 -13.48 14.36 -7.75
N VAL A 62 -12.65 15.01 -6.94
CA VAL A 62 -12.94 16.35 -6.41
C VAL A 62 -12.55 17.39 -7.45
N ARG A 63 -13.56 17.91 -8.17
CA ARG A 63 -13.35 19.00 -9.13
C ARG A 63 -13.30 20.34 -8.40
N GLN A 64 -12.13 20.98 -8.37
CA GLN A 64 -12.05 22.35 -7.89
C GLN A 64 -12.81 23.29 -8.83
N LYS A 65 -13.60 24.20 -8.25
CA LYS A 65 -14.30 25.24 -9.03
C LYS A 65 -13.27 26.17 -9.66
N GLN A 66 -13.35 26.36 -10.97
CA GLN A 66 -12.48 27.29 -11.69
C GLN A 66 -12.61 28.69 -11.09
N LYS A 67 -11.49 29.28 -10.69
CA LYS A 67 -11.47 30.67 -10.18
C LYS A 67 -11.77 31.65 -11.33
N PRO A 68 -12.45 32.78 -11.05
CA PRO A 68 -12.61 33.84 -12.03
C PRO A 68 -11.24 34.27 -12.55
N TYR A 69 -11.12 34.44 -13.86
CA TYR A 69 -9.94 35.04 -14.45
C TYR A 69 -9.92 36.52 -14.06
N SER A 70 -9.14 36.89 -13.04
CA SER A 70 -8.92 38.30 -12.71
C SER A 70 -7.87 38.85 -13.68
N MET A 71 -8.33 39.56 -14.70
CA MET A 71 -7.46 40.41 -15.50
C MET A 71 -7.17 41.65 -14.64
N SER A 72 -6.01 41.71 -13.99
CA SER A 72 -5.51 42.96 -13.40
C SER A 72 -5.06 43.86 -14.55
N CYS A 73 -5.81 44.94 -14.79
CA CYS A 73 -5.38 46.08 -15.59
C CYS A 73 -4.37 46.89 -14.76
#